data_AF-J9EFF9-F1
#
_entry.id   AF-J9EFF9-F1
#
_cell.length_a   1.000
_cell.length_b   1.000
_cell.length_c   1.000
_cell.angle_alpha   90.00
_cell.angle_beta   90.00
_cell.angle_gamma   90.00
#
_symmetry.space_group_name_H-M   'P 1'
#
loop_
_entity.id
_entity.type
_entity.pdbx_description
1 polymer ?
#
loop_
_entity_poly.entity_id
_entity_poly.type
_entity_poly.pdbx_seq_one_letter_code
_entity_poly.pdbx_strand_id
1 'polypeptide(L)'
;MTSLTRLHSTVVVADPVVPYMEVIPDGLYPGRSIVIRGAVLYDPHQKRFVVEFCCGLLIQGDHQDDKALHFNPRFDTGSSW
;
A
#
# COMPACT_ATOMS: atom_id res chain seq x y z
N MET A 1 -15.50 29.09 19.42
CA MET A 1 -15.26 27.93 18.52
C MET A 1 -13.78 27.61 18.57
N THR A 2 -13.37 26.69 19.44
CA THR A 2 -11.97 26.25 19.52
C THR A 2 -11.75 25.14 18.50
N SER A 3 -11.02 25.45 17.43
CA SER A 3 -10.54 24.45 16.48
C SER A 3 -9.48 23.60 17.19
N LEU A 4 -9.85 22.38 17.59
CA LEU A 4 -8.86 21.37 17.99
C LEU A 4 -8.17 20.91 16.71
N THR A 5 -6.99 21.46 16.43
CA THR A 5 -6.10 20.90 15.41
C THR A 5 -5.78 19.48 15.85
N ARG A 6 -6.43 18.49 15.22
CA ARG A 6 -6.11 17.07 15.41
C ARG A 6 -4.63 16.94 15.10
N LEU A 7 -3.83 16.53 16.09
CA LEU A 7 -2.42 16.22 15.85
C LEU A 7 -2.41 15.07 14.84
N HIS A 8 -2.03 15.34 13.58
CA HIS A 8 -1.93 14.30 12.58
C HIS A 8 -0.72 13.43 12.96
N SER A 9 -0.98 12.32 13.64
CA SER A 9 0.04 11.32 13.95
C SER A 9 0.54 10.73 12.64
N THR A 10 1.82 10.96 12.35
CA THR A 10 2.49 10.31 11.23
C THR A 10 2.96 8.94 11.71
N VAL A 11 2.44 7.88 11.12
CA VAL A 11 2.94 6.52 11.34
C VAL A 11 4.04 6.27 10.33
N VAL A 12 5.22 5.90 10.80
CA VAL A 12 6.39 5.61 9.96
C VAL A 12 6.79 4.16 10.17
N VAL A 13 6.77 3.39 9.08
CA VAL A 13 7.33 2.05 9.02
C VAL A 13 8.64 2.15 8.24
N ALA A 14 9.75 1.78 8.87
CA ALA A 14 11.07 1.78 8.25
C ALA A 14 11.49 0.36 7.86
N ASP A 15 12.06 0.21 6.67
CA ASP A 15 12.64 -1.03 6.14
C ASP A 15 11.80 -2.29 6.34
N PRO A 16 10.50 -2.30 5.93
CA PRO A 16 9.65 -3.46 6.08
C PRO A 16 10.13 -4.64 5.22
N VAL A 17 10.02 -5.86 5.76
CA VAL A 17 10.21 -7.09 4.99
C VAL A 17 9.02 -7.25 4.02
N VAL A 18 9.31 -7.56 2.75
CA VAL A 18 8.30 -7.76 1.70
C VAL A 18 8.03 -9.27 1.53
N PRO A 19 6.76 -9.72 1.43
CA PRO A 19 5.53 -8.92 1.42
C PRO A 19 5.21 -8.28 2.78
N TYR A 20 4.78 -7.02 2.74
CA TYR A 20 4.39 -6.25 3.92
C TYR A 20 2.88 -6.04 3.94
N MET A 21 2.28 -6.19 5.10
CA MET A 21 0.85 -5.96 5.30
C MET A 21 0.59 -5.41 6.71
N GLU A 22 -0.20 -4.35 6.79
CA GLU A 22 -0.63 -3.77 8.06
C GLU A 22 -1.97 -3.04 7.90
N VAL A 23 -2.71 -2.91 8.99
CA VAL A 23 -3.89 -2.06 9.07
C VAL A 23 -3.46 -0.60 9.01
N ILE A 24 -4.11 0.20 8.14
CA ILE A 24 -3.96 1.66 8.17
C ILE A 24 -4.67 2.17 9.43
N PRO A 25 -3.95 2.69 10.45
CA PRO A 25 -4.59 3.07 11.72
C PRO A 25 -5.60 4.19 11.47
N ASP A 26 -6.83 4.08 11.97
CA ASP A 26 -7.95 5.00 11.67
C ASP A 26 -8.44 5.05 10.21
N GLY A 27 -7.95 4.18 9.32
CA GLY A 27 -8.41 4.08 7.92
C GLY A 27 -8.11 5.30 7.04
N LEU A 28 -8.51 5.25 5.76
CA LEU A 28 -8.36 6.38 4.84
C LEU A 28 -9.53 7.37 4.97
N TYR A 29 -9.22 8.66 4.87
CA TYR A 29 -10.21 9.75 4.87
C TYR A 29 -9.71 10.93 4.01
N PRO A 30 -10.59 11.83 3.52
CA PRO A 30 -10.18 12.98 2.71
C PRO A 30 -9.10 13.81 3.40
N GLY A 31 -7.99 14.07 2.68
CA GLY A 31 -6.85 14.81 3.21
C GLY A 31 -5.78 13.94 3.90
N ARG A 32 -6.02 12.65 4.11
CA ARG A 32 -4.97 11.70 4.54
C ARG A 32 -4.08 11.33 3.37
N SER A 33 -2.77 11.21 3.63
CA SER A 33 -1.79 10.78 2.63
C SER A 33 -1.03 9.55 3.11
N ILE A 34 -0.68 8.69 2.17
CA ILE A 34 0.24 7.57 2.37
C ILE A 34 1.37 7.73 1.37
N VAL A 35 2.59 7.67 1.88
CA VAL A 35 3.81 7.88 1.11
C VAL A 35 4.63 6.61 1.21
N ILE A 36 4.84 5.95 0.06
CA ILE A 36 5.68 4.76 -0.06
C ILE A 36 6.97 5.19 -0.77
N ARG A 37 8.11 4.88 -0.16
CA ARG A 37 9.44 5.19 -0.71
C ARG A 37 10.25 3.90 -0.80
N GLY A 38 10.98 3.74 -1.89
CA GLY A 38 11.81 2.57 -2.12
C GLY A 38 12.53 2.64 -3.46
N ALA A 39 13.23 1.57 -3.80
CA ALA A 39 13.90 1.38 -5.08
C ALA A 39 13.36 0.13 -5.78
N VAL A 40 13.19 0.19 -7.09
CA VAL A 40 12.89 -0.98 -7.90
C VAL A 40 14.21 -1.66 -8.22
N LEU A 41 14.43 -2.84 -7.64
CA LEU A 41 15.62 -3.64 -7.94
C LEU A 41 15.38 -4.46 -9.21
N TYR A 42 16.45 -4.68 -9.97
CA TYR A 42 16.38 -5.58 -11.12
C TYR A 42 16.18 -7.02 -10.63
N ASP A 43 15.14 -7.67 -11.13
CA ASP A 43 14.87 -9.08 -10.91
C ASP A 43 14.59 -9.75 -12.27
N PRO A 44 15.34 -10.81 -12.65
CA PRO A 44 15.14 -11.49 -13.92
C PRO A 44 13.79 -12.21 -14.03
N HIS A 45 13.15 -12.53 -12.90
CA HIS A 45 11.89 -13.28 -12.81
C HIS A 45 10.70 -12.39 -12.40
N GLN A 46 10.89 -11.44 -11.49
CA GLN A 46 9.84 -10.58 -10.98
C GLN A 46 9.90 -9.18 -11.62
N LYS A 47 9.13 -8.98 -12.68
CA LYS A 47 9.11 -7.70 -13.43
C LYS A 47 8.04 -6.72 -12.93
N ARG A 48 7.57 -6.86 -11.69
CA ARG A 48 6.48 -6.04 -11.16
C ARG A 48 6.53 -5.96 -9.64
N PHE A 49 5.92 -4.93 -9.07
CA PHE A 49 5.52 -4.92 -7.67
C PHE A 49 4.04 -4.56 -7.56
N VAL A 50 3.47 -4.79 -6.38
CA VAL A 50 2.07 -4.49 -6.12
C VAL A 50 1.96 -3.73 -4.81
N VAL A 51 1.17 -2.66 -4.82
CA VAL A 51 0.66 -2.00 -3.63
C VAL A 51 -0.86 -2.11 -3.68
N GLU A 52 -1.44 -2.68 -2.63
CA GLU A 52 -2.87 -2.89 -2.53
C GLU A 52 -3.43 -2.17 -1.31
N PHE A 53 -4.55 -1.47 -1.51
CA PHE A 53 -5.38 -0.97 -0.43
C PHE A 53 -6.62 -1.82 -0.36
N CYS A 54 -6.75 -2.56 0.73
CA CYS A 54 -7.84 -3.50 0.91
C CYS A 54 -8.83 -3.03 1.97
N CYS A 55 -10.10 -3.32 1.74
CA CYS A 55 -11.20 -3.11 2.66
C CYS A 55 -11.46 -4.42 3.39
N GLY A 56 -10.79 -4.63 4.52
CA GLY A 56 -10.90 -5.85 5.31
C GLY A 56 -9.54 -6.44 5.67
N LEU A 57 -9.56 -7.46 6.50
CA LEU A 57 -8.38 -8.27 6.81
C LEU A 57 -8.47 -9.56 6.00
N LEU A 58 -7.32 -10.05 5.53
CA LEU A 58 -7.17 -11.44 5.12
C LEU A 58 -7.34 -12.31 6.36
N ILE A 59 -8.55 -12.84 6.56
CA ILE A 59 -8.83 -13.78 7.65
C ILE A 59 -8.69 -15.19 7.08
N GLN A 60 -7.77 -15.98 7.65
CA GLN A 60 -7.62 -17.41 7.33
C GLN A 60 -7.40 -17.78 5.84
N GLY A 61 -6.80 -16.89 5.04
CA GLY A 61 -6.51 -17.19 3.63
C GLY A 61 -7.71 -17.12 2.70
N ASP A 62 -8.90 -16.81 3.22
CA ASP A 62 -10.03 -16.40 2.40
C ASP A 62 -9.86 -14.92 2.04
N HIS A 63 -9.80 -14.62 0.74
CA HIS A 63 -9.77 -13.26 0.20
C HIS A 63 -11.14 -12.59 0.37
N GLN A 64 -11.46 -12.23 1.62
CA GLN A 64 -12.63 -11.41 1.97
C GLN A 64 -12.29 -9.91 1.93
N ASP A 65 -11.11 -9.55 1.45
CA ASP A 65 -10.62 -8.19 1.38
C ASP A 65 -10.84 -7.60 -0.02
N ASP A 66 -11.83 -6.71 -0.15
CA ASP A 66 -12.08 -6.00 -1.41
C ASP A 66 -10.93 -5.03 -1.70
N LYS A 67 -10.41 -5.01 -2.92
CA LYS A 67 -9.31 -4.11 -3.31
C LYS A 67 -9.86 -2.74 -3.71
N ALA A 68 -9.80 -1.78 -2.79
CA ALA A 68 -10.16 -0.39 -3.06
C ALA A 68 -9.19 0.28 -4.04
N LEU A 69 -7.90 -0.07 -3.98
CA LEU A 69 -6.90 0.36 -4.96
C LEU A 69 -5.91 -0.77 -5.22
N HIS A 70 -5.75 -1.11 -6.50
CA HIS A 70 -4.71 -2.02 -6.97
C HIS A 70 -3.71 -1.24 -7.83
N PHE A 71 -2.53 -0.98 -7.26
CA PHE A 71 -1.43 -0.32 -7.96
C PHE A 71 -0.36 -1.36 -8.31
N ASN A 72 -0.24 -1.70 -9.59
CA ASN A 72 0.67 -2.73 -10.06
C ASN A 72 1.58 -2.24 -11.20
N PRO A 73 2.65 -1.48 -10.88
CA PRO A 73 3.68 -1.16 -11.86
C PRO A 73 4.33 -2.42 -12.41
N ARG A 74 4.50 -2.44 -13.73
CA ARG A 74 5.12 -3.54 -14.49
C ARG A 74 6.27 -2.98 -15.31
N PHE A 75 7.34 -3.75 -15.39
CA PHE A 75 8.61 -3.45 -16.07
C PHE A 75 8.88 -4.49 -17.16
N ASP A 76 7.81 -5.07 -17.71
CA ASP A 76 7.91 -6.05 -18.77
C ASP A 76 8.53 -5.40 -20.01
N THR A 77 9.68 -5.91 -20.45
CA THR A 77 10.45 -5.39 -21.60
C THR A 77 9.88 -5.79 -22.97
N GLY A 78 8.64 -6.29 -23.01
CA GLY A 78 7.97 -6.75 -24.23
C GLY A 78 6.80 -5.84 -24.57
N SER A 79 6.94 -5.05 -25.62
CA SER A 79 5.80 -4.44 -26.28
C SER A 79 4.88 -5.52 -26.86
N SER A 80 3.70 -5.71 -26.27
CA SER A 80 2.49 -6.00 -27.03
C SER A 80 1.29 -5.41 -26.29
N TRP A 81 0.90 -4.23 -26.72
CA TRP A 81 -0.52 -3.90 -26.75
C TRP A 81 -1.15 -4.66 -27.92
#